data_AF-A0A314Z4J9-F1
#
_entry.id   AF-A0A314Z4J9-F1
#
_cell.length_a   1.000
_cell.length_b   1.000
_cell.length_c   1.000
_cell.angle_alpha   90.00
_cell.angle_beta   90.00
_cell.angle_gamma   90.00
#
_symmetry.space_group_name_H-M   'P 1'
#
loop_
_entity.id
_entity.type
_entity.pdbx_description
1 polymer ?
#
loop_
_entity_poly.entity_id
_entity_poly.type
_entity_poly.pdbx_seq_one_letter_code
_entity_poly.pdbx_strand_id
1 'polypeptide(L)'
;MTLFVTSKGYRKAFRTVFRTLGSLKNYKVVTFLRTFSPSHFENGAWNEEGNCVRTRPFTKEEMKLDGYVLEMYLTQVEELKAAEEQACSLG
;
A
#
# COMPACT_ATOMS: atom_id res chain seq x y z
N MET A 1 21.98 -4.77 0.83
CA MET A 1 21.08 -3.95 0.00
C MET A 1 20.00 -3.38 0.92
N THR A 2 19.94 -2.06 1.07
CA THR A 2 19.20 -1.36 2.12
C THR A 2 17.68 -1.37 1.89
N LEU A 3 16.93 -2.22 2.61
CA LEU A 3 15.45 -2.19 2.67
C LEU A 3 14.90 -0.83 3.17
N PHE A 4 15.68 -0.07 3.93
CA PHE A 4 15.23 1.14 4.63
C PHE A 4 15.01 2.39 3.77
N VAL A 5 15.55 2.47 2.54
CA VAL A 5 15.48 3.71 1.74
C VAL A 5 14.17 3.80 0.94
N THR A 6 13.67 2.66 0.45
CA THR A 6 12.46 2.59 -0.37
C THR A 6 11.20 2.94 0.42
N SER A 7 11.13 2.60 1.71
CA SER A 7 9.94 2.85 2.53
C SER A 7 9.74 4.29 2.96
N LYS A 8 10.81 5.08 3.14
CA LYS A 8 10.69 6.51 3.49
C LYS A 8 10.08 7.34 2.35
N GLY A 9 10.56 7.14 1.12
CA GLY A 9 10.02 7.81 -0.06
C GLY A 9 8.56 7.42 -0.29
N TYR A 10 8.27 6.12 -0.19
CA TYR A 10 6.90 5.59 -0.31
C TYR A 10 5.95 6.20 0.72
N ARG A 11 6.34 6.21 1.99
CA ARG A 11 5.57 6.85 3.07
C ARG A 11 5.33 8.33 2.81
N LYS A 12 6.37 9.05 2.41
CA LYS A 12 6.29 10.50 2.12
C LYS A 12 5.30 10.78 0.98
N ALA A 13 5.21 9.91 -0.01
CA ALA A 13 4.26 10.06 -1.12
C ALA A 13 2.81 10.05 -0.61
N PHE A 14 2.41 9.03 0.14
CA PHE A 14 1.05 8.94 0.72
C PHE A 14 0.74 10.11 1.65
N ARG A 15 1.67 10.43 2.55
CA ARG A 15 1.54 11.61 3.44
C ARG A 15 1.26 12.89 2.68
N THR A 16 1.95 13.08 1.56
CA THR A 16 1.84 14.29 0.75
C THR A 16 0.47 14.35 0.08
N VAL A 17 0.04 13.24 -0.54
CA VAL A 17 -1.29 13.15 -1.17
C VAL A 17 -2.38 13.42 -0.15
N PHE A 18 -2.38 12.75 1.00
CA PHE A 18 -3.44 12.91 2.00
C PHE A 18 -3.48 14.32 2.60
N ARG A 19 -2.32 14.91 2.92
CA ARG A 19 -2.28 16.30 3.38
C ARG A 19 -2.79 17.27 2.32
N THR A 20 -2.43 17.05 1.05
CA THR A 20 -2.94 17.87 -0.06
C THR A 20 -4.45 17.76 -0.14
N LEU A 21 -5.01 16.54 -0.16
CA LEU A 21 -6.47 16.33 -0.19
C LEU A 21 -7.18 16.98 0.99
N GLY A 22 -6.66 16.81 2.22
CA GLY A 22 -7.22 17.43 3.42
C GLY A 22 -7.12 18.97 3.45
N SER A 23 -6.19 19.55 2.69
CA SER A 23 -6.03 21.01 2.58
C SER A 23 -6.92 21.67 1.52
N LEU A 24 -7.57 20.89 0.65
CA LEU A 24 -8.42 21.42 -0.41
C LEU A 24 -9.70 21.99 0.18
N LYS A 25 -9.96 23.28 -0.05
CA LYS A 25 -11.22 23.92 0.31
C LYS A 25 -12.33 23.38 -0.59
N ASN A 26 -13.50 23.09 0.00
CA ASN A 26 -14.68 22.61 -0.71
C ASN A 26 -14.45 21.30 -1.50
N TYR A 27 -13.62 20.40 -0.99
CA TYR A 27 -13.41 19.08 -1.58
C TYR A 27 -14.67 18.21 -1.40
N LYS A 28 -15.43 17.99 -2.49
CA LYS A 28 -16.73 17.27 -2.49
C LYS A 28 -16.69 15.90 -3.16
N VAL A 29 -15.49 15.34 -3.33
CA VAL A 29 -15.29 14.06 -4.02
C VAL A 29 -14.97 12.97 -2.99
N VAL A 30 -15.52 11.77 -3.19
CA VAL A 30 -15.16 10.60 -2.40
C VAL A 30 -13.84 10.04 -2.94
N THR A 31 -12.83 9.94 -2.09
CA THR A 31 -11.56 9.27 -2.39
C THR A 31 -11.48 7.95 -1.64
N PHE A 32 -11.05 6.90 -2.33
CA PHE A 32 -10.74 5.60 -1.74
C PHE A 32 -9.28 5.25 -2.01
N LEU A 33 -8.61 4.66 -1.01
CA LEU A 33 -7.27 4.08 -1.19
C LEU A 33 -7.41 2.59 -1.53
N ARG A 34 -6.97 2.21 -2.73
CA ARG A 34 -6.69 0.80 -3.04
C ARG A 34 -5.27 0.49 -2.56
N THR A 35 -5.15 -0.43 -1.61
CA THR A 35 -3.86 -0.88 -1.08
C THR A 35 -3.10 -1.75 -2.09
N PHE A 36 -1.87 -2.11 -1.72
CA PHE A 36 -0.96 -2.92 -2.52
C PHE A 36 -1.61 -4.24 -2.96
N SER A 37 -1.38 -4.60 -4.22
CA SER A 37 -1.78 -5.89 -4.81
C SER A 37 -0.55 -6.80 -4.89
N PRO A 38 -0.53 -7.93 -4.17
CA PRO A 38 0.59 -8.86 -4.22
C PRO A 38 0.89 -9.41 -5.61
N SER A 39 2.17 -9.73 -5.83
CA SER A 39 2.62 -10.45 -7.02
C SER A 39 2.00 -11.85 -7.05
N HIS A 40 1.64 -12.31 -8.24
CA HIS A 40 1.18 -13.68 -8.47
C HIS A 40 2.23 -14.54 -9.19
N PHE A 41 3.46 -14.04 -9.35
CA PHE A 41 4.54 -14.81 -9.97
C PHE A 41 5.10 -15.83 -8.97
N GLU A 42 5.07 -17.09 -9.38
CA GLU A 42 5.74 -18.25 -8.79
C GLU A 42 6.90 -18.66 -9.72
N ASN A 43 7.85 -19.46 -9.21
CA ASN A 43 8.99 -20.00 -9.97
C ASN A 43 9.97 -18.97 -10.56
N GLY A 44 9.85 -17.69 -10.20
CA GLY A 44 10.72 -16.62 -10.68
C GLY A 44 10.13 -15.25 -10.36
N ALA A 45 10.96 -14.20 -10.46
CA ALA A 45 10.47 -12.83 -10.37
C ALA A 45 9.69 -12.46 -11.64
N TRP A 46 8.97 -11.33 -11.58
CA TRP A 46 8.22 -10.79 -12.73
C TRP A 46 9.08 -10.55 -13.98
N ASN A 47 10.39 -10.34 -13.79
CA ASN A 47 11.40 -10.09 -14.83
C ASN A 47 12.34 -11.28 -15.05
N GLU A 48 12.09 -12.42 -14.41
CA GLU A 48 12.94 -13.62 -14.41
C GLU A 48 12.09 -14.85 -14.71
N GLU A 49 11.27 -14.77 -15.75
CA GLU A 49 10.43 -15.87 -16.26
C GLU A 49 9.44 -16.48 -15.24
N GLY A 50 9.12 -15.76 -14.17
CA GLY A 50 8.09 -16.17 -13.22
C GLY A 50 6.72 -16.35 -13.87
N ASN A 51 5.92 -17.29 -13.38
CA ASN A 51 4.60 -17.60 -13.90
C ASN A 51 3.59 -17.92 -12.79
N CYS A 52 2.30 -17.96 -13.11
CA CYS A 52 1.26 -18.45 -12.19
C CYS A 52 0.53 -19.62 -12.86
N VAL A 53 0.80 -20.84 -12.38
CA VAL A 53 0.14 -22.06 -12.91
C VAL A 53 -1.04 -22.51 -12.06
N ARG A 54 -1.40 -21.73 -11.03
CA ARG A 54 -2.50 -22.06 -10.13
C ARG A 54 -3.83 -22.01 -10.88
N THR A 55 -4.68 -23.01 -10.63
CA THR A 55 -6.05 -23.10 -11.16
C THR A 55 -7.12 -22.80 -10.11
N ARG A 56 -6.69 -22.46 -8.89
CA ARG A 56 -7.55 -22.04 -7.77
C ARG A 56 -6.94 -20.88 -6.99
N PRO A 57 -7.76 -20.08 -6.29
CA PRO A 57 -7.25 -19.06 -5.37
C PRO A 57 -6.40 -19.65 -4.24
N PHE A 58 -5.57 -18.79 -3.62
CA PHE A 58 -4.89 -19.09 -2.37
C PHE A 58 -5.89 -19.33 -1.24
N THR A 59 -5.59 -20.29 -0.35
CA THR A 59 -6.25 -20.35 0.95
C THR A 59 -5.70 -19.28 1.88
N LYS A 60 -6.35 -19.07 3.03
CA LYS A 60 -5.89 -18.08 4.02
C LYS A 60 -4.50 -18.44 4.58
N GLU A 61 -4.20 -19.72 4.66
CA GLU A 61 -2.95 -20.26 5.18
C GLU A 61 -1.82 -20.19 4.14
N GLU A 62 -2.16 -20.27 2.84
CA GLU A 62 -1.20 -20.14 1.74
C GLU A 62 -0.83 -18.68 1.46
N MET A 63 -1.76 -17.75 1.69
CA MET A 63 -1.54 -16.33 1.45
C MET A 63 -0.55 -15.75 2.48
N LYS A 64 0.65 -15.37 2.01
CA LYS A 64 1.67 -14.73 2.85
C LYS A 64 1.84 -13.27 2.48
N LEU A 65 1.63 -12.41 3.46
CA LEU A 65 2.02 -11.00 3.43
C LEU A 65 3.28 -10.87 4.28
N ASP A 66 4.45 -10.84 3.65
CA ASP A 66 5.74 -10.74 4.33
C ASP A 66 6.69 -9.76 3.63
N GLY A 67 7.87 -9.54 4.24
CA GLY A 67 8.92 -8.70 3.69
C GLY A 67 8.44 -7.30 3.27
N TYR A 68 8.87 -6.86 2.08
CA TYR A 68 8.54 -5.54 1.56
C TYR A 68 7.04 -5.38 1.23
N VAL A 69 6.33 -6.48 0.93
CA VAL A 69 4.89 -6.45 0.65
C VAL A 69 4.12 -6.05 1.89
N LEU A 70 4.44 -6.66 3.04
CA LEU A 70 3.84 -6.31 4.32
C LEU A 70 4.19 -4.87 4.71
N GLU A 71 5.45 -4.45 4.51
CA GLU A 71 5.89 -3.08 4.81
C GLU A 71 5.14 -2.02 3.99
N MET A 72 4.94 -2.25 2.68
CA MET A 72 4.19 -1.35 1.82
C MET A 72 2.71 -1.28 2.21
N TYR A 73 2.09 -2.43 2.50
CA TYR A 73 0.71 -2.49 2.96
C TYR A 73 0.51 -1.73 4.28
N LEU A 74 1.36 -1.99 5.28
CA LEU A 74 1.28 -1.29 6.58
C LEU A 74 1.51 0.21 6.43
N THR A 75 2.49 0.63 5.62
CA THR A 75 2.75 2.05 5.36
C THR A 75 1.53 2.76 4.77
N GLN A 76 0.84 2.13 3.82
CA GLN A 76 -0.39 2.66 3.23
C GLN A 76 -1.51 2.83 4.28
N VAL A 77 -1.72 1.80 5.10
CA VAL A 77 -2.74 1.80 6.15
C VAL A 77 -2.44 2.84 7.23
N GLU A 78 -1.18 2.94 7.66
CA GLU A 78 -0.75 3.91 8.67
C GLU A 78 -0.92 5.36 8.22
N GLU A 79 -0.52 5.70 6.99
CA GLU A 79 -0.67 7.07 6.49
C GLU A 79 -2.15 7.42 6.23
N LEU A 80 -2.99 6.45 5.86
CA LEU A 80 -4.43 6.66 5.78
C LEU A 80 -5.03 6.96 7.16
N LYS A 81 -4.72 6.14 8.18
CA LYS A 81 -5.18 6.37 9.56
C LYS A 81 -4.75 7.71 10.10
N ALA A 82 -3.48 8.09 9.89
CA ALA A 82 -2.98 9.40 10.31
C ALA A 82 -3.71 10.56 9.62
N ALA A 83 -4.12 10.40 8.37
CA ALA A 83 -4.92 11.39 7.65
C ALA A 83 -6.35 11.49 8.18
N GLU A 84 -6.97 10.35 8.51
CA GLU A 84 -8.29 10.28 9.15
C GLU A 84 -8.28 10.96 10.52
N GLU A 85 -7.27 10.66 11.36
CA GLU A 85 -7.09 11.29 12.68
C GLU A 85 -6.91 12.82 12.55
N GLN A 86 -6.09 13.28 11.61
CA GLN A 86 -5.91 14.71 11.34
C GLN A 86 -7.22 15.37 10.91
N ALA A 87 -7.99 14.73 10.04
CA ALA A 87 -9.29 15.26 9.62
C ALA A 87 -10.28 15.35 10.80
N CYS A 88 -10.32 14.36 11.68
CA CYS A 88 -11.13 14.40 12.90
C CYS A 88 -10.69 15.48 13.89
N SER A 89 -9.40 15.82 13.94
CA SER A 89 -8.87 16.86 14.85
C SER A 89 -9.10 18.30 14.36
N LEU A 90 -9.46 18.49 13.08
CA LEU A 90 -9.69 19.80 12.45
C LEU A 90 -11.17 20.18 12.40
N GLY A 91 -12.08 19.27 12.76
CA GLY A 91 -13.52 19.50 12.92
C GLY A 91 -13.89 19.80 14.37
#